data_AF-A0A831UL98-F1
#
_entry.id   AF-A0A831UL98-F1
#
_cell.length_a   1.000
_cell.length_b   1.000
_cell.length_c   1.000
_cell.angle_alpha   90.00
_cell.angle_beta   90.00
_cell.angle_gamma   90.00
#
_symmetry.space_group_name_H-M   'P 1'
#
loop_
_entity.id
_entity.type
_entity.pdbx_description
1 polymer ?
#
loop_
_entity_poly.entity_id
_entity_poly.type
_entity_poly.pdbx_seq_one_letter_code
_entity_poly.pdbx_strand_id
1 'polypeptide(L)'
;MAAGNPLIQPAGEENWRGLRLSNAYRLLLALALTSAALTERGPEIFGQTNPALFMLTAWAYLFLAMAFEWLLELRVLPFRPQVHLHTLGDLGCLMLVAHASGGPEGPIALALVIAVGIAAVLQGGRAAIGYAAAAVLLVLAEAVYASWTQPDASHLANSGFLGAALMLITLLVIAFERRAAAWEHKSQAREHEVRYLSELALRVIEQTDNGIVVSDPDGQMDYI
;
A
#
# COMPACT_ATOMS: atom_id res chain seq x y z
N MET A 1 1.59 28.22 4.76
CA MET A 1 0.40 27.37 4.87
C MET A 1 0.70 26.07 4.14
N ALA A 2 1.04 25.00 4.86
CA ALA A 2 1.47 23.75 4.23
C ALA A 2 0.23 22.99 3.73
N ALA A 3 0.08 22.85 2.41
CA ALA A 3 -0.91 21.95 1.84
C ALA A 3 -0.59 20.52 2.31
N GLY A 4 -1.55 19.86 2.95
CA GLY A 4 -1.41 18.49 3.41
C GLY A 4 -1.25 17.56 2.21
N ASN A 5 -0.02 17.21 1.87
CA ASN A 5 0.28 16.26 0.80
C ASN A 5 -0.52 14.96 1.05
N PRO A 6 -1.35 14.50 0.09
CA PRO A 6 -2.26 13.38 0.30
C PRO A 6 -1.55 12.12 0.84
N LEU A 7 -2.30 11.33 1.62
CA LEU A 7 -1.80 10.07 2.21
C LEU A 7 -1.63 8.96 1.17
N ILE A 8 -2.27 9.11 0.01
CA ILE A 8 -2.26 8.17 -1.11
C ILE A 8 -1.88 8.98 -2.35
N GLN A 9 -0.68 8.73 -2.89
CA GLN A 9 -0.27 9.22 -4.20
C GLN A 9 -0.53 8.13 -5.24
N PRO A 10 -0.92 8.46 -6.49
CA PRO A 10 -1.19 7.47 -7.52
C PRO A 10 0.07 6.69 -7.88
N ALA A 11 -0.08 5.37 -8.08
CA ALA A 11 1.05 4.49 -8.38
C ALA A 11 1.71 4.87 -9.72
N GLY A 12 2.88 5.51 -9.62
CA GLY A 12 3.58 6.14 -10.74
C GLY A 12 4.51 7.25 -10.27
N GLU A 13 4.09 8.01 -9.25
CA GLU A 13 4.94 8.94 -8.52
C GLU A 13 5.74 8.21 -7.42
N GLU A 14 6.91 8.73 -7.04
CA GLU A 14 7.77 8.12 -6.02
C GLU A 14 7.19 8.35 -4.61
N ASN A 15 6.31 7.45 -4.15
CA ASN A 15 5.67 7.54 -2.85
C ASN A 15 6.61 7.13 -1.69
N TRP A 16 7.65 7.93 -1.46
CA TRP A 16 8.62 7.77 -0.37
C TRP A 16 7.97 7.78 1.03
N ARG A 17 6.81 8.43 1.19
CA ARG A 17 6.04 8.43 2.46
C ARG A 17 5.39 7.08 2.73
N GLY A 18 4.77 6.48 1.71
CA GLY A 18 4.25 5.11 1.77
C GLY A 18 5.36 4.09 2.05
N LEU A 19 6.54 4.26 1.45
CA LEU A 19 7.70 3.38 1.70
C LEU A 19 8.21 3.47 3.14
N ARG A 20 8.28 4.68 3.72
CA ARG A 20 8.60 4.88 5.15
C ARG A 20 7.54 4.27 6.07
N LEU A 21 6.25 4.45 5.79
CA LEU A 21 5.16 3.84 6.58
C LEU A 21 5.19 2.30 6.48
N SER A 22 5.47 1.76 5.31
CA SER A 22 5.71 0.34 5.09
C SER A 22 6.87 -0.19 5.94
N ASN A 23 7.96 0.57 6.06
CA ASN A 23 9.11 0.13 6.86
C ASN A 23 8.89 0.23 8.37
N ALA A 24 8.18 1.26 8.84
CA ALA A 24 7.70 1.33 10.22
C ALA A 24 6.80 0.13 10.59
N TYR A 25 5.91 -0.29 9.68
CA TYR A 25 5.14 -1.52 9.84
C TYR A 25 6.02 -2.77 9.91
N ARG A 26 7.02 -2.93 9.01
CA ARG A 26 7.98 -4.05 9.06
C ARG A 26 8.72 -4.12 10.38
N LEU A 27 9.26 -3.00 10.87
CA LEU A 27 9.98 -2.95 12.14
C LEU A 27 9.10 -3.35 13.32
N LEU A 28 7.86 -2.84 13.38
CA LEU A 28 6.89 -3.25 14.41
C LEU A 28 6.56 -4.74 14.33
N LEU A 29 6.35 -5.28 13.13
CA LEU A 29 6.07 -6.70 12.91
C LEU A 29 7.26 -7.59 13.27
N ALA A 30 8.47 -7.21 12.87
CA ALA A 30 9.69 -7.96 13.17
C ALA A 30 10.03 -7.94 14.66
N LEU A 31 9.81 -6.81 15.35
CA LEU A 31 9.91 -6.72 16.81
C LEU A 31 8.84 -7.60 17.49
N ALA A 32 7.60 -7.60 17.00
CA ALA A 32 6.54 -8.46 17.53
C ALA A 32 6.87 -9.96 17.36
N LEU A 33 7.36 -10.38 16.18
CA LEU A 33 7.78 -11.75 15.93
C LEU A 33 9.01 -12.15 16.76
N THR A 34 9.99 -11.26 16.92
CA THR A 34 11.21 -11.55 17.72
C THR A 34 10.91 -11.61 19.21
N SER A 35 10.07 -10.70 19.73
CA SER A 35 9.62 -10.74 21.14
C SER A 35 8.71 -11.92 21.44
N ALA A 36 7.88 -12.34 20.48
CA ALA A 36 7.19 -13.62 20.55
C ALA A 36 8.21 -14.77 20.63
N ALA A 37 9.18 -14.87 19.71
CA ALA A 37 10.19 -15.93 19.71
C ALA A 37 11.00 -16.01 21.01
N LEU A 38 11.30 -14.88 21.66
CA LEU A 38 11.99 -14.82 22.96
C LEU A 38 11.11 -15.24 24.15
N THR A 39 9.79 -15.35 23.97
CA THR A 39 8.84 -15.77 25.01
C THR A 39 8.45 -17.23 24.76
N GLU A 40 8.41 -18.06 25.81
CA GLU A 40 8.04 -19.49 25.66
C GLU A 40 6.64 -19.71 25.03
N ARG A 41 5.73 -18.75 25.18
CA ARG A 41 4.40 -18.71 24.54
C ARG A 41 4.41 -18.33 23.06
N GLY A 42 5.50 -17.78 22.54
CA GLY A 42 5.65 -17.50 21.11
C GLY A 42 5.55 -18.77 20.28
N PRO A 43 6.43 -19.76 20.49
CA PRO A 43 6.36 -21.10 19.90
C PRO A 43 4.97 -21.77 19.94
N GLU A 44 4.20 -21.57 21.01
CA GLU A 44 2.83 -22.12 21.13
C GLU A 44 1.81 -21.47 20.18
N ILE A 45 2.06 -20.24 19.70
CA ILE A 45 1.17 -19.47 18.81
C ILE A 45 1.75 -19.38 17.39
N PHE A 46 3.07 -19.34 17.28
CA PHE A 46 3.88 -19.16 16.07
C PHE A 46 5.12 -20.04 16.19
N GLY A 47 5.30 -21.00 15.29
CA GLY A 47 6.45 -21.93 15.35
C GLY A 47 6.17 -23.30 15.96
N GLN A 48 4.90 -23.72 16.15
CA GLN A 48 4.54 -25.02 16.75
C GLN A 48 5.21 -26.22 16.05
N THR A 49 5.43 -26.14 14.73
CA THR A 49 6.03 -27.21 13.94
C THR A 49 7.57 -27.17 13.99
N ASN A 50 8.18 -25.98 13.98
CA ASN A 50 9.63 -25.83 14.09
C ASN A 50 10.04 -24.52 14.80
N PRO A 51 10.24 -24.54 16.13
CA PRO A 51 10.56 -23.33 16.90
C PRO A 51 11.97 -22.79 16.61
N ALA A 52 12.91 -23.65 16.20
CA ALA A 52 14.26 -23.22 15.83
C ALA A 52 14.25 -22.42 14.52
N LEU A 53 13.46 -22.86 13.53
CA LEU A 53 13.25 -22.12 12.29
C LEU A 53 12.49 -20.81 12.53
N PHE A 54 11.50 -20.80 13.42
CA PHE A 54 10.79 -19.58 13.80
C PHE A 54 11.72 -18.55 14.45
N MET A 55 12.56 -18.97 15.41
CA MET A 55 13.56 -18.10 16.03
C MET A 55 14.54 -17.51 14.99
N LEU A 56 15.10 -18.37 14.12
CA LEU A 56 16.03 -17.92 13.09
C LEU A 56 15.39 -16.92 12.11
N THR A 57 14.16 -17.19 11.69
CA THR A 57 13.46 -16.35 10.71
C THR A 57 12.99 -15.03 11.32
N ALA A 58 12.56 -15.00 12.59
CA ALA A 58 12.23 -13.76 13.30
C ALA A 58 13.45 -12.83 13.43
N TRP A 59 14.60 -13.35 13.88
CA TRP A 59 15.85 -12.57 13.93
C TRP A 59 16.32 -12.11 12.55
N ALA A 60 16.30 -13.00 11.55
CA ALA A 60 16.67 -12.64 10.17
C ALA A 60 15.76 -11.53 9.60
N TYR A 61 14.45 -11.59 9.88
CA TYR A 61 13.50 -10.56 9.46
C TYR A 61 13.72 -9.22 10.17
N LEU A 62 14.11 -9.23 11.46
CA LEU A 62 14.50 -8.02 12.19
C LEU A 62 15.76 -7.36 11.60
N PHE A 63 16.81 -8.15 11.32
CA PHE A 63 18.01 -7.65 10.64
C PHE A 63 17.70 -7.12 9.24
N LEU A 64 16.82 -7.79 8.49
CA LEU A 64 16.38 -7.35 7.16
C LEU A 64 15.60 -6.03 7.22
N ALA A 65 14.67 -5.89 8.17
CA ALA A 65 13.91 -4.65 8.37
C ALA A 65 14.81 -3.45 8.76
N MET A 66 15.82 -3.69 9.61
CA MET A 66 16.86 -2.71 9.93
C MET A 66 17.71 -2.33 8.72
N ALA A 67 18.14 -3.33 7.92
CA ALA A 67 18.89 -3.08 6.69
C ALA A 67 18.09 -2.27 5.65
N PHE A 68 16.78 -2.52 5.56
CA PHE A 68 15.87 -1.76 4.70
C PHE A 68 15.64 -0.31 5.15
N GLU A 69 15.53 -0.04 6.47
CA GLU A 69 15.48 1.34 6.98
C GLU A 69 16.79 2.08 6.73
N TRP A 70 17.92 1.40 6.95
CA TRP A 70 19.25 1.95 6.68
C TRP A 70 19.45 2.29 5.19
N LEU A 71 19.00 1.41 4.29
CA LEU A 71 19.03 1.62 2.84
C LEU A 71 18.15 2.80 2.40
N LEU A 72 17.02 3.00 3.07
CA LEU A 72 16.08 4.09 2.85
C LEU A 72 16.63 5.44 3.33
N GLU A 73 17.28 5.48 4.50
CA GLU A 73 17.85 6.72 5.05
C GLU A 73 19.11 7.15 4.29
N LEU A 74 19.98 6.21 3.90
CA LEU A 74 21.14 6.48 3.05
C LEU A 74 20.80 6.75 1.57
N ARG A 75 19.55 6.52 1.13
CA ARG A 75 19.09 6.68 -0.27
C ARG A 75 19.98 5.97 -1.31
N VAL A 76 20.52 4.80 -0.97
CA VAL A 76 21.52 4.10 -1.82
C VAL A 76 20.91 3.56 -3.11
N LEU A 77 19.63 3.15 -3.07
CA LEU A 77 18.89 2.61 -4.22
C LEU A 77 17.76 3.56 -4.64
N PRO A 78 17.43 3.63 -5.95
CA PRO A 78 16.24 4.32 -6.40
C PRO A 78 14.96 3.54 -5.99
N PHE A 79 13.83 4.26 -5.95
CA PHE A 79 12.56 3.80 -5.38
C PHE A 79 12.12 2.40 -5.86
N ARG A 80 12.09 2.18 -7.19
CA ARG A 80 11.55 0.93 -7.79
C ARG A 80 12.26 -0.36 -7.35
N PRO A 81 13.58 -0.55 -7.54
CA PRO A 81 14.26 -1.76 -7.09
C PRO A 81 14.21 -1.94 -5.57
N GLN A 82 14.18 -0.84 -4.81
CA GLN A 82 14.01 -0.91 -3.35
C GLN A 82 12.65 -1.51 -2.97
N VAL A 83 11.55 -1.04 -3.56
CA VAL A 83 10.20 -1.59 -3.30
C VAL A 83 10.10 -3.08 -3.70
N HIS A 84 10.71 -3.48 -4.82
CA HIS A 84 10.75 -4.89 -5.23
C HIS A 84 11.54 -5.76 -4.24
N LEU A 85 12.72 -5.31 -3.81
CA LEU A 85 13.55 -6.02 -2.82
C LEU A 85 12.81 -6.16 -1.49
N HIS A 86 12.16 -5.09 -1.03
CA HIS A 86 11.36 -5.08 0.19
C HIS A 86 10.19 -6.06 0.12
N THR A 87 9.48 -6.11 -1.01
CA THR A 87 8.34 -7.02 -1.22
C THR A 87 8.77 -8.48 -1.30
N LEU A 88 9.88 -8.79 -1.98
CA LEU A 88 10.45 -10.14 -2.01
C LEU A 88 10.93 -10.59 -0.63
N GLY A 89 11.55 -9.69 0.14
CA GLY A 89 11.99 -9.93 1.50
C GLY A 89 10.83 -10.28 2.44
N ASP A 90 9.78 -9.45 2.46
CA ASP A 90 8.57 -9.73 3.25
C ASP A 90 7.94 -11.05 2.87
N LEU A 91 7.74 -11.31 1.57
CA LEU A 91 7.05 -12.51 1.12
C LEU A 91 7.84 -13.78 1.48
N GLY A 92 9.17 -13.76 1.33
CA GLY A 92 10.04 -14.85 1.76
C GLY A 92 10.01 -15.07 3.28
N CYS A 93 10.22 -14.02 4.07
CA CYS A 93 10.25 -14.12 5.53
C CYS A 93 8.89 -14.53 6.13
N LEU A 94 7.77 -13.96 5.65
CA LEU A 94 6.44 -14.32 6.15
C LEU A 94 6.03 -15.74 5.76
N MET A 95 6.41 -16.22 4.58
CA MET A 95 6.19 -17.63 4.22
C MET A 95 7.08 -18.59 5.01
N LEU A 96 8.31 -18.23 5.36
CA LEU A 96 9.15 -19.03 6.25
C LEU A 96 8.61 -19.08 7.69
N VAL A 97 8.03 -17.97 8.18
CA VAL A 97 7.33 -17.92 9.47
C VAL A 97 6.03 -18.74 9.45
N ALA A 98 5.28 -18.71 8.34
CA ALA A 98 4.13 -19.58 8.11
C ALA A 98 4.53 -21.06 8.17
N HIS A 99 5.56 -21.45 7.42
CA HIS A 99 6.08 -22.82 7.37
C HIS A 99 6.56 -23.31 8.74
N ALA A 100 7.33 -22.50 9.47
CA ALA A 100 7.75 -22.82 10.83
C ALA A 100 6.54 -23.03 11.79
N SER A 101 5.44 -22.34 11.53
CA SER A 101 4.20 -22.43 12.31
C SER A 101 3.26 -23.55 11.89
N GLY A 102 3.53 -24.26 10.80
CA GLY A 102 2.67 -25.32 10.25
C GLY A 102 1.60 -24.82 9.26
N GLY A 103 1.61 -23.54 8.90
CA GLY A 103 0.72 -22.99 7.88
C GLY A 103 0.51 -21.46 7.98
N PRO A 104 0.02 -20.82 6.91
CA PRO A 104 -0.25 -19.39 6.88
C PRO A 104 -1.62 -19.08 7.50
N GLU A 105 -1.80 -19.33 8.79
CA GLU A 105 -3.08 -19.13 9.49
C GLU A 105 -3.04 -17.96 10.50
N GLY A 106 -4.22 -17.58 11.00
CA GLY A 106 -4.38 -16.62 12.08
C GLY A 106 -3.66 -15.28 11.85
N PRO A 107 -2.79 -14.82 12.76
CA PRO A 107 -2.09 -13.54 12.60
C PRO A 107 -1.07 -13.52 11.44
N ILE A 108 -0.56 -14.68 11.00
CA ILE A 108 0.38 -14.76 9.85
C ILE A 108 -0.39 -14.50 8.55
N ALA A 109 -1.59 -15.08 8.42
CA ALA A 109 -2.50 -14.78 7.31
C ALA A 109 -2.79 -13.28 7.20
N LEU A 110 -3.07 -12.63 8.33
CA LEU A 110 -3.32 -11.19 8.39
C LEU A 110 -2.07 -10.37 8.02
N ALA A 111 -0.88 -10.77 8.49
CA ALA A 111 0.39 -10.12 8.14
C ALA A 111 0.68 -10.22 6.63
N LEU A 112 0.46 -11.38 6.01
CA LEU A 112 0.57 -11.56 4.56
C LEU A 112 -0.41 -10.65 3.79
N VAL A 113 -1.67 -10.55 4.23
CA VAL A 113 -2.66 -9.65 3.60
C VAL A 113 -2.23 -8.18 3.68
N ILE A 114 -1.72 -7.73 4.82
CA ILE A 114 -1.23 -6.36 5.00
C ILE A 114 0.02 -6.12 4.14
N ALA A 115 1.00 -7.02 4.16
CA ALA A 115 2.23 -6.89 3.38
C ALA A 115 1.96 -6.85 1.87
N VAL A 116 1.12 -7.75 1.35
CA VAL A 116 0.73 -7.77 -0.08
C VAL A 116 -0.13 -6.55 -0.43
N GLY A 117 -1.02 -6.10 0.45
CA GLY A 117 -1.79 -4.86 0.26
C GLY A 117 -0.89 -3.61 0.17
N ILE A 118 0.10 -3.49 1.05
CA ILE A 118 1.10 -2.41 1.01
C ILE A 118 1.95 -2.50 -0.27
N ALA A 119 2.39 -3.70 -0.65
CA ALA A 119 3.14 -3.91 -1.90
C ALA A 119 2.31 -3.54 -3.14
N ALA A 120 0.99 -3.81 -3.13
CA ALA A 120 0.09 -3.39 -4.18
C ALA A 120 0.03 -1.87 -4.31
N VAL A 121 -0.10 -1.13 -3.20
CA VAL A 121 -0.13 0.35 -3.17
C VAL A 121 1.21 0.97 -3.63
N LEU A 122 2.33 0.34 -3.29
CA LEU A 122 3.66 0.88 -3.62
C LEU A 122 4.10 0.61 -5.07
N GLN A 123 3.60 -0.47 -5.68
CA GLN A 123 4.03 -0.89 -7.02
C GLN A 123 2.99 -0.60 -8.10
N GLY A 124 1.71 -0.72 -7.77
CA GLY A 124 0.58 -0.57 -8.67
C GLY A 124 0.51 -1.56 -9.84
N GLY A 125 -0.58 -1.44 -10.59
CA GLY A 125 -0.72 -2.00 -11.94
C GLY A 125 -0.38 -3.48 -12.07
N ARG A 126 0.58 -3.81 -12.95
CA ARG A 126 0.92 -5.21 -13.31
C ARG A 126 1.82 -5.90 -12.28
N ALA A 127 2.71 -5.14 -11.62
CA ALA A 127 3.66 -5.72 -10.67
C ALA A 127 2.94 -6.21 -9.41
N ALA A 128 2.02 -5.40 -8.88
CA ALA A 128 1.13 -5.76 -7.77
C ALA A 128 0.43 -7.13 -7.98
N ILE A 129 -0.16 -7.35 -9.16
CA ILE A 129 -0.81 -8.62 -9.53
C ILE A 129 0.20 -9.79 -9.55
N GLY A 130 1.42 -9.56 -10.04
CA GLY A 130 2.48 -10.56 -10.05
C GLY A 130 2.88 -11.01 -8.64
N TYR A 131 3.04 -10.07 -7.70
CA TYR A 131 3.35 -10.39 -6.30
C TYR A 131 2.18 -11.08 -5.59
N ALA A 132 0.94 -10.66 -5.84
CA ALA A 132 -0.24 -11.36 -5.32
C ALA A 132 -0.33 -12.79 -5.83
N ALA A 133 -0.12 -13.02 -7.14
CA ALA A 133 -0.09 -14.36 -7.71
C ALA A 133 1.04 -15.22 -7.13
N ALA A 134 2.24 -14.66 -6.94
CA ALA A 134 3.36 -15.36 -6.29
C ALA A 134 3.01 -15.73 -4.83
N ALA A 135 2.40 -14.82 -4.07
CA ALA A 135 1.97 -15.09 -2.70
C ALA A 135 0.88 -16.18 -2.63
N VAL A 136 -0.10 -16.16 -3.54
CA VAL A 136 -1.11 -17.23 -3.67
C VAL A 136 -0.46 -18.58 -3.95
N LEU A 137 0.50 -18.64 -4.89
CA LEU A 137 1.20 -19.87 -5.22
C LEU A 137 2.01 -20.41 -4.03
N LEU A 138 2.68 -19.53 -3.26
CA LEU A 138 3.41 -19.93 -2.05
C LEU A 138 2.48 -20.42 -0.94
N VAL A 139 1.36 -19.74 -0.69
CA VAL A 139 0.33 -20.15 0.28
C VAL A 139 -0.27 -21.51 -0.11
N LEU A 140 -0.58 -21.74 -1.39
CA LEU A 140 -1.12 -23.02 -1.85
C LEU A 140 -0.07 -24.13 -1.84
N ALA A 141 1.19 -23.86 -2.16
CA ALA A 141 2.28 -24.82 -2.06
C ALA A 141 2.49 -25.26 -0.60
N GLU A 142 2.46 -24.31 0.34
CA GLU A 142 2.52 -24.59 1.78
C GLU A 142 1.31 -25.40 2.24
N ALA A 143 0.10 -25.08 1.79
CA ALA A 143 -1.11 -25.85 2.12
C ALA A 143 -1.07 -27.30 1.60
N VAL A 144 -0.52 -27.51 0.40
CA VAL A 144 -0.32 -28.86 -0.15
C VAL A 144 0.74 -29.61 0.67
N TYR A 145 1.85 -28.97 1.04
CA TYR A 145 2.88 -29.57 1.89
C TYR A 145 2.33 -29.94 3.28
N ALA A 146 1.62 -29.01 3.92
CA ALA A 146 0.95 -29.22 5.21
C ALA A 146 -0.05 -30.38 5.13
N SER A 147 -0.83 -30.50 4.05
CA SER A 147 -1.82 -31.59 3.90
C SER A 147 -1.20 -33.00 3.85
N TRP A 148 0.10 -33.13 3.55
CA TRP A 148 0.83 -34.40 3.57
C TRP A 148 1.40 -34.72 4.96
N THR A 149 1.65 -33.71 5.80
CA THR A 149 2.23 -33.87 7.15
C THR A 149 1.16 -33.85 8.25
N GLN A 150 0.07 -33.12 8.02
CA GLN A 150 -1.04 -32.88 8.94
C GLN A 150 -2.36 -32.95 8.13
N PRO A 151 -3.03 -34.12 8.06
CA PRO A 151 -4.21 -34.31 7.23
C PRO A 151 -5.48 -33.74 7.88
N ASP A 152 -5.53 -32.41 8.04
CA ASP A 152 -6.77 -31.66 8.32
C ASP A 152 -7.23 -30.95 7.03
N ALA A 153 -8.47 -31.23 6.62
CA ALA A 153 -9.10 -30.62 5.45
C ALA A 153 -9.29 -29.09 5.61
N SER A 154 -9.31 -28.59 6.85
CA SER A 154 -9.49 -27.19 7.20
C SER A 154 -8.34 -26.32 6.67
N HIS A 155 -7.09 -26.80 6.74
CA HIS A 155 -5.92 -26.03 6.31
C HIS A 155 -5.94 -25.69 4.81
N LEU A 156 -6.38 -26.62 3.97
CA LEU A 156 -6.50 -26.39 2.52
C LEU A 156 -7.61 -25.37 2.21
N ALA A 157 -8.74 -25.44 2.91
CA ALA A 157 -9.83 -24.48 2.76
C ALA A 157 -9.43 -23.07 3.25
N ASN A 158 -8.80 -22.97 4.42
CA ASN A 158 -8.29 -21.72 5.00
C ASN A 158 -7.26 -21.06 4.06
N SER A 159 -6.32 -21.85 3.54
CA SER A 159 -5.28 -21.36 2.62
C SER A 159 -5.85 -20.93 1.27
N GLY A 160 -6.88 -21.63 0.77
CA GLY A 160 -7.64 -21.20 -0.41
C GLY A 160 -8.36 -19.87 -0.20
N PHE A 161 -8.98 -19.67 0.98
CA PHE A 161 -9.60 -18.40 1.35
C PHE A 161 -8.58 -17.27 1.50
N LEU A 162 -7.43 -17.53 2.13
CA LEU A 162 -6.32 -16.57 2.20
C LEU A 162 -5.83 -16.20 0.80
N GLY A 163 -5.63 -17.18 -0.09
CA GLY A 163 -5.25 -16.92 -1.47
C GLY A 163 -6.25 -16.02 -2.21
N ALA A 164 -7.55 -16.28 -2.03
CA ALA A 164 -8.61 -15.41 -2.55
C ALA A 164 -8.55 -13.99 -1.95
N ALA A 165 -8.31 -13.87 -0.64
CA ALA A 165 -8.16 -12.57 0.05
C ALA A 165 -6.94 -11.77 -0.44
N LEU A 166 -5.80 -12.41 -0.67
CA LEU A 166 -4.58 -11.80 -1.21
C LEU A 166 -4.80 -11.25 -2.64
N MET A 167 -5.52 -11.99 -3.48
CA MET A 167 -5.91 -11.51 -4.80
C MET A 167 -6.94 -10.37 -4.71
N LEU A 168 -7.94 -10.50 -3.85
CA LEU A 168 -9.00 -9.51 -3.65
C LEU A 168 -8.46 -8.17 -3.17
N ILE A 169 -7.61 -8.14 -2.13
CA ILE A 169 -7.04 -6.89 -1.61
C ILE A 169 -6.21 -6.17 -2.67
N THR A 170 -5.44 -6.92 -3.46
CA THR A 170 -4.63 -6.40 -4.57
C THR A 170 -5.51 -5.80 -5.67
N LEU A 171 -6.58 -6.49 -6.07
CA LEU A 171 -7.53 -5.98 -7.07
C LEU A 171 -8.28 -4.74 -6.57
N LEU A 172 -8.66 -4.71 -5.29
CA LEU A 172 -9.30 -3.55 -4.66
C LEU A 172 -8.36 -2.34 -4.65
N VAL A 173 -7.10 -2.50 -4.23
CA VAL A 173 -6.08 -1.43 -4.26
C VAL A 173 -5.93 -0.86 -5.68
N ILE A 174 -5.71 -1.72 -6.69
CA ILE A 174 -5.56 -1.29 -8.09
C ILE A 174 -6.84 -0.61 -8.60
N ALA A 175 -8.02 -1.07 -8.19
CA ALA A 175 -9.29 -0.45 -8.56
C ALA A 175 -9.47 0.93 -7.88
N PHE A 176 -9.06 1.09 -6.62
CA PHE A 176 -9.08 2.37 -5.92
C PHE A 176 -8.10 3.38 -6.54
N GLU A 177 -6.86 2.95 -6.88
CA GLU A 177 -5.88 3.78 -7.60
C GLU A 177 -6.44 4.31 -8.93
N ARG A 178 -6.96 3.40 -9.77
CA ARG A 178 -7.58 3.76 -11.05
C ARG A 178 -8.76 4.71 -10.88
N ARG A 179 -9.57 4.49 -9.84
CA ARG A 179 -10.74 5.34 -9.55
C ARG A 179 -10.31 6.72 -9.06
N ALA A 180 -9.29 6.81 -8.22
CA ALA A 180 -8.72 8.09 -7.77
C ALA A 180 -8.21 8.92 -8.95
N ALA A 181 -7.39 8.33 -9.83
CA ALA A 181 -6.91 8.99 -11.05
C ALA A 181 -8.06 9.47 -11.97
N ALA A 182 -9.15 8.70 -12.08
CA ALA A 182 -10.32 9.10 -12.85
C ALA A 182 -11.09 10.30 -12.25
N TRP A 183 -11.07 10.49 -10.92
CA TRP A 183 -11.62 11.69 -10.28
C TRP A 183 -10.74 12.92 -10.52
N GLU A 184 -9.42 12.74 -10.52
CA GLU A 184 -8.44 13.82 -10.73
C GLU A 184 -8.57 14.45 -12.12
N HIS A 185 -8.67 13.63 -13.17
CA HIS A 185 -8.99 14.09 -14.54
C HIS A 185 -10.35 14.81 -14.63
N LYS A 186 -11.34 14.41 -13.83
CA LYS A 186 -12.66 15.07 -13.78
C LYS A 186 -12.66 16.38 -12.98
N SER A 187 -11.60 16.65 -12.22
CA SER A 187 -11.35 17.95 -11.59
C SER A 187 -10.70 18.93 -12.56
N GLN A 188 -9.68 18.49 -13.31
CA GLN A 188 -9.02 19.32 -14.35
C GLN A 188 -9.99 19.74 -15.47
N ALA A 189 -10.93 18.87 -15.85
CA ALA A 189 -12.00 19.22 -16.79
C ALA A 189 -12.89 20.40 -16.31
N ARG A 190 -12.94 20.67 -15.01
CA ARG A 190 -13.78 21.71 -14.41
C ARG A 190 -13.07 23.08 -14.31
N GLU A 191 -11.73 23.11 -14.32
CA GLU A 191 -10.97 24.37 -14.38
C GLU A 191 -11.07 25.05 -15.76
N HIS A 192 -11.28 24.27 -16.83
CA HIS A 192 -11.44 24.81 -18.18
C HIS A 192 -12.81 25.46 -18.41
N GLU A 193 -13.86 24.93 -17.79
CA GLU A 193 -15.22 25.46 -17.89
C GLU A 193 -15.41 26.74 -17.06
N VAL A 194 -14.79 26.83 -15.87
CA VAL A 194 -14.78 28.05 -15.05
C VAL A 194 -14.03 29.19 -15.77
N ARG A 195 -12.90 28.92 -16.42
CA ARG A 195 -12.16 29.95 -17.18
C ARG A 195 -12.93 30.46 -18.40
N TYR A 196 -13.58 29.54 -19.13
CA TYR A 196 -14.40 29.90 -20.30
C TYR A 196 -15.58 30.80 -19.93
N LEU A 197 -16.25 30.54 -18.79
CA LEU A 197 -17.33 31.38 -18.31
C LEU A 197 -16.87 32.75 -17.79
N SER A 198 -15.67 32.85 -17.18
CA SER A 198 -15.13 34.15 -16.75
C SER A 198 -14.71 35.05 -17.91
N GLU A 199 -14.13 34.49 -18.98
CA GLU A 199 -13.76 35.26 -20.17
C GLU A 199 -14.99 35.66 -21.00
N LEU A 200 -16.03 34.81 -21.07
CA LEU A 200 -17.27 35.13 -21.76
C LEU A 200 -18.05 36.25 -21.05
N ALA A 201 -18.09 36.24 -19.70
CA ALA A 201 -18.79 37.27 -18.92
C ALA A 201 -18.18 38.67 -19.10
N LEU A 202 -16.85 38.77 -19.14
CA LEU A 202 -16.16 40.04 -19.40
C LEU A 202 -16.37 40.52 -20.84
N ARG A 203 -16.39 39.61 -21.83
CA ARG A 203 -16.50 40.00 -23.24
C ARG A 203 -17.89 40.46 -23.68
N VAL A 204 -18.94 40.15 -22.91
CA VAL A 204 -20.28 40.72 -23.11
C VAL A 204 -20.36 42.16 -22.58
N ILE A 205 -19.57 42.51 -21.56
CA ILE A 205 -19.53 43.86 -20.98
C ILE A 205 -18.80 44.83 -21.93
N GLU A 206 -17.67 44.42 -22.52
CA GLU A 206 -16.90 45.24 -23.47
C GLU A 206 -17.62 45.57 -24.79
N GLN A 207 -18.74 44.92 -25.11
CA GLN A 207 -19.49 45.12 -26.36
C GLN A 207 -20.91 45.69 -26.19
N THR A 208 -21.25 46.17 -24.99
CA THR A 208 -22.54 46.85 -24.77
C THR A 208 -22.41 48.34 -25.05
N ASP A 209 -22.95 48.81 -26.18
CA ASP A 209 -23.01 50.23 -26.62
C ASP A 209 -23.90 51.16 -25.72
N ASN A 210 -24.04 50.85 -24.43
CA ASN A 210 -24.71 51.68 -23.43
C ASN A 210 -23.81 51.83 -22.22
N GLY A 211 -23.25 53.03 -22.02
CA GLY A 211 -22.39 53.33 -20.86
C GLY A 211 -23.14 53.14 -19.53
N ILE A 212 -22.59 52.30 -18.66
CA ILE A 212 -23.12 52.04 -17.32
C ILE A 212 -22.43 53.01 -16.36
N VAL A 213 -23.16 54.05 -15.93
CA VAL A 213 -22.70 54.95 -14.87
C VAL A 213 -23.21 54.43 -13.53
N VAL A 214 -22.29 54.07 -12.64
CA VAL A 214 -22.59 53.75 -11.23
C VAL A 214 -22.34 55.00 -10.40
N SER A 215 -23.39 55.56 -9.81
CA SER A 215 -23.30 56.68 -8.87
C SER A 215 -23.35 56.16 -7.44
N ASP A 216 -22.34 56.49 -6.65
CA ASP A 216 -22.38 56.34 -5.19
C ASP A 216 -23.24 57.48 -4.58
N PRO A 217 -23.89 57.32 -3.40
CA PRO A 217 -24.78 58.33 -2.85
C PRO A 217 -24.12 59.68 -2.50
N ASP A 218 -22.80 59.70 -2.30
CA ASP A 218 -22.01 60.91 -1.97
C ASP A 218 -21.51 61.69 -3.20
N GLY A 219 -21.96 61.32 -4.42
CA GLY A 219 -21.89 62.22 -5.57
C GLY A 219 -20.53 62.39 -6.23
N GLN A 220 -19.58 61.46 -6.04
CA GLN A 220 -18.44 61.33 -6.96
C GLN A 220 -18.78 60.35 -8.09
N MET A 221 -18.51 60.79 -9.32
CA MET A 221 -18.68 60.00 -10.53
C MET A 221 -17.29 59.55 -10.98
N ASP A 222 -17.01 58.25 -10.92
CA ASP A 222 -15.80 57.66 -11.48
C ASP A 222 -16.14 56.99 -12.82
N TYR A 223 -15.28 57.15 -13.82
CA TYR A 223 -15.52 56.68 -15.19
C TYR A 223 -14.55 55.56 -15.54
N ILE A 224 -15.08 54.46 -16.07
CA ILE A 224 -14.32 53.37 -16.70
C ILE A 224 -14.60 53.41 -18.20
#